data_AF-A0A812L823-F1
#
_entry.id   AF-A0A812L823-F1
#
_cell.length_a   1.000
_cell.length_b   1.000
_cell.length_c   1.000
_cell.angle_alpha   90.00
_cell.angle_beta   90.00
_cell.angle_gamma   90.00
#
_symmetry.space_group_name_H-M   'P 1'
#
loop_
_entity.id
_entity.type
_entity.pdbx_description
1 polymer ?
#
loop_
_entity_poly.entity_id
_entity_poly.type
_entity_poly.pdbx_seq_one_letter_code
_entity_poly.pdbx_strand_id
1 'polypeptide(L)'
;MNKLGVWVSTLESTLVVYDLRTYHPEEGYAGRKEKVTKSTLWGAHFLPQNREVFASCGGNGTITLFKYSYPEERSIKDKEGIERGVAGTVEMLNQKELML
;
A
#
# COMPACT_ATOMS: atom_id res chain seq x y z
N MET A 1 16.81 -5.97 4.62
CA MET A 1 16.25 -6.01 3.24
C MET A 1 14.79 -5.58 3.32
N ASN A 2 14.44 -4.36 2.90
CA ASN A 2 13.09 -3.81 3.09
C ASN A 2 12.12 -4.40 2.05
N LYS A 3 11.36 -5.42 2.45
CA LYS A 3 10.29 -6.04 1.65
C LYS A 3 8.99 -5.24 1.84
N LEU A 4 8.82 -4.12 1.13
CA LEU A 4 7.47 -3.62 0.85
C LEU A 4 6.84 -4.61 -0.11
N GLY A 5 5.75 -5.25 0.28
CA GLY A 5 5.21 -6.33 -0.53
C GLY A 5 3.72 -6.51 -0.35
N VAL A 6 3.10 -6.67 -1.51
CA VAL A 6 1.71 -7.05 -1.73
C VAL A 6 0.73 -5.90 -1.55
N TRP A 7 0.26 -5.40 -2.68
CA TRP A 7 -0.95 -4.60 -2.79
C TRP A 7 -2.09 -5.53 -3.17
N VAL A 8 -3.18 -5.52 -2.42
CA VAL A 8 -4.39 -6.27 -2.79
C VAL A 8 -5.37 -5.28 -3.39
N SER A 9 -5.65 -5.44 -4.68
CA SER A 9 -6.66 -4.68 -5.40
C SER A 9 -7.99 -5.43 -5.33
N THR A 10 -8.98 -4.87 -4.64
CA THR A 10 -10.30 -5.49 -4.49
C THR A 10 -11.33 -4.86 -5.43
N LEU A 11 -12.45 -5.57 -5.63
CA LEU A 11 -13.63 -5.09 -6.38
C LEU A 11 -14.24 -3.81 -5.77
N GLU A 12 -13.87 -3.46 -4.53
CA GLU A 12 -14.42 -2.32 -3.78
C GLU A 12 -13.60 -1.04 -3.92
N SER A 13 -12.77 -0.93 -4.96
CA SER A 13 -11.93 0.25 -5.21
C SER A 13 -10.92 0.58 -4.10
N THR A 14 -10.60 -0.41 -3.27
CA THR A 14 -9.73 -0.26 -2.11
C THR A 14 -8.34 -0.77 -2.45
N LEU A 15 -7.35 0.08 -2.21
CA LEU A 15 -5.95 -0.25 -2.23
C LEU A 15 -5.54 -0.65 -0.82
N VAL A 16 -4.94 -1.82 -0.65
CA VAL A 16 -4.37 -2.23 0.63
C VAL A 16 -2.87 -2.38 0.50
N VAL A 17 -2.12 -1.75 1.39
CA VAL A 17 -0.66 -1.84 1.49
C VAL A 17 -0.29 -2.64 2.70
N TYR A 18 0.68 -3.55 2.60
CA TYR A 18 1.25 -4.22 3.77
C TYR A 18 2.75 -3.95 3.90
N ASP A 19 3.19 -3.68 5.13
CA ASP A 19 4.61 -3.74 5.49
C ASP A 19 4.93 -5.18 5.93
N LEU A 20 5.73 -5.88 5.11
CA LEU A 20 6.07 -7.30 5.36
C LEU A 20 7.29 -7.48 6.27
N ARG A 21 7.74 -6.43 6.95
CA ARG A 21 8.92 -6.49 7.81
C ARG A 21 8.69 -7.23 9.11
N THR A 22 7.56 -6.97 9.76
CA THR A 22 7.25 -7.49 11.10
C THR A 22 5.93 -8.24 11.03
N TYR A 23 5.97 -9.52 11.37
CA TYR A 23 4.80 -10.38 11.42
C TYR A 23 4.38 -10.59 12.88
N HIS A 24 3.14 -10.22 13.19
CA HIS A 24 2.53 -10.54 14.47
C HIS A 24 1.76 -11.87 14.38
N PRO A 25 1.89 -12.81 15.32
CA PRO A 25 1.22 -14.11 15.27
C PRO A 25 -0.30 -14.04 15.12
N GLU A 26 -0.95 -13.11 15.83
CA GLU A 26 -2.42 -12.92 15.79
C GLU A 26 -2.88 -11.84 14.80
N GLU A 27 -2.30 -10.63 14.86
CA GLU A 27 -2.69 -9.50 14.00
C GLU A 27 -2.10 -9.56 12.56
N GLY A 28 -1.11 -10.40 12.30
CA GLY A 28 -0.46 -10.54 11.00
C GLY A 28 0.47 -9.38 10.64
N TYR A 29 0.48 -8.99 9.36
CA TYR A 29 1.28 -7.86 8.86
C TYR A 29 0.54 -6.54 9.00
N ALA A 30 1.29 -5.49 9.34
CA ALA A 30 0.74 -4.15 9.42
C ALA A 30 0.33 -3.66 8.04
N GLY A 31 -0.96 -3.33 7.88
CA GLY A 31 -1.50 -2.88 6.62
C GLY A 31 -2.33 -1.61 6.71
N ARG A 32 -2.42 -0.90 5.60
CA ARG A 32 -3.22 0.31 5.45
C ARG A 32 -4.15 0.18 4.25
N LYS A 33 -5.43 0.49 4.46
CA LYS A 33 -6.46 0.48 3.42
C LYS A 33 -6.76 1.92 3.02
N GLU A 34 -6.71 2.21 1.73
CA GLU A 34 -7.01 3.51 1.15
C GLU A 34 -8.03 3.34 0.02
N LYS A 35 -9.09 4.14 0.01
CA LYS A 35 -10.08 4.12 -1.07
C LYS A 35 -9.63 5.08 -2.15
N VAL A 36 -9.18 4.53 -3.28
CA VAL A 36 -8.44 5.28 -4.31
C VAL A 36 -9.32 5.68 -5.48
N THR A 37 -10.26 4.83 -5.87
CA THR A 37 -11.05 5.00 -7.10
C THR A 37 -12.53 4.69 -6.83
N LYS A 38 -13.37 4.84 -7.84
CA LYS A 38 -14.77 4.38 -7.86
C LYS A 38 -14.95 3.11 -8.68
N SER A 39 -13.87 2.58 -9.25
CA SER A 39 -13.83 1.41 -10.13
C SER A 39 -12.93 0.31 -9.54
N THR A 40 -13.02 -0.91 -10.07
CA THR A 40 -12.11 -1.99 -9.68
C THR A 40 -10.67 -1.59 -9.95
N LEU A 41 -9.77 -1.80 -8.98
CA LEU A 41 -8.34 -1.72 -9.21
C LEU A 41 -7.90 -3.04 -9.87
N TRP A 42 -7.26 -2.95 -11.02
CA TRP A 42 -6.78 -4.10 -11.79
C TRP A 42 -5.34 -4.49 -11.46
N GLY A 43 -4.58 -3.54 -10.91
CA GLY A 43 -3.22 -3.80 -10.47
C GLY A 43 -2.55 -2.58 -9.91
N ALA A 44 -1.45 -2.79 -9.21
CA ALA A 44 -0.53 -1.76 -8.78
C ALA A 44 0.91 -2.23 -9.01
N HIS A 45 1.76 -1.37 -9.54
CA HIS A 45 3.14 -1.69 -9.89
C HIS A 45 4.09 -0.63 -9.36
N PHE A 46 5.14 -1.05 -8.67
CA PHE A 46 6.20 -0.15 -8.22
C PHE A 46 7.02 0.38 -9.40
N LEU A 47 7.48 1.61 -9.30
CA LEU A 47 8.39 2.18 -10.28
C LEU A 47 9.79 1.62 -10.01
N PRO A 48 10.47 1.03 -11.01
CA PRO A 48 11.83 0.52 -10.84
C PRO A 48 12.83 1.58 -10.35
N GLN A 49 12.57 2.85 -10.67
CA GLN A 49 13.41 3.98 -10.29
C GLN A 49 13.30 4.32 -8.80
N ASN A 50 12.12 4.08 -8.19
CA ASN A 50 11.89 4.36 -6.78
C ASN A 50 10.88 3.37 -6.19
N ARG A 51 11.37 2.49 -5.32
CA ARG A 51 10.57 1.45 -4.65
C ARG A 51 9.46 1.98 -3.74
N GLU A 52 9.50 3.26 -3.39
CA GLU A 52 8.46 3.90 -2.57
C GLU A 52 7.34 4.45 -3.44
N VAL A 53 7.56 4.57 -4.75
CA VAL A 53 6.59 5.10 -5.70
C VAL A 53 5.98 3.96 -6.50
N PHE A 54 4.67 3.97 -6.66
CA PHE A 54 3.95 2.95 -7.41
C PHE A 54 2.76 3.56 -8.14
N ALA A 55 2.35 2.92 -9.24
CA ALA A 55 1.18 3.31 -10.01
C ALA A 55 0.10 2.24 -9.89
N SER A 56 -1.16 2.65 -9.69
CA SER A 56 -2.32 1.76 -9.73
C SER A 56 -3.14 1.98 -11.00
N CYS A 57 -3.68 0.90 -11.56
CA CYS A 57 -4.56 0.93 -12.74
C CYS A 57 -6.01 0.64 -12.33
N GLY A 58 -6.89 1.63 -12.49
CA GLY A 58 -8.33 1.49 -12.29
C GLY A 58 -9.06 1.05 -13.56
N GLY A 59 -10.19 0.37 -13.39
CA GLY A 59 -10.98 -0.21 -14.49
C GLY A 59 -11.66 0.80 -15.41
N ASN A 60 -11.70 2.07 -15.01
CA ASN A 60 -12.18 3.18 -15.81
C ASN A 60 -11.06 3.89 -16.59
N GLY A 61 -9.91 3.24 -16.81
CA GLY A 61 -8.77 3.86 -17.50
C GLY A 61 -8.01 4.89 -16.67
N THR A 62 -8.28 4.98 -15.36
CA THR A 62 -7.52 5.86 -14.47
C THR A 62 -6.21 5.23 -14.04
N ILE A 63 -5.11 5.96 -14.19
CA ILE A 63 -3.81 5.63 -13.61
C ILE A 63 -3.52 6.63 -12.48
N THR A 64 -3.23 6.12 -11.30
CA THR A 64 -2.91 6.95 -10.12
C THR A 64 -1.52 6.60 -9.62
N LEU A 65 -0.68 7.63 -9.45
CA LEU A 65 0.66 7.53 -8.89
C LEU A 65 0.63 7.82 -7.40
N PHE A 66 1.29 6.99 -6.63
CA PHE A 66 1.35 7.05 -5.18
C PHE A 66 2.78 6.98 -4.68
N LYS A 67 2.99 7.55 -3.50
CA LYS A 67 4.21 7.38 -2.70
C LYS A 67 3.86 6.79 -1.35
N TYR A 68 4.58 5.75 -0.96
CA TYR A 68 4.54 5.19 0.38
C TYR A 68 5.62 5.86 1.24
N SER A 69 5.21 6.42 2.37
CA SER A 69 6.12 7.01 3.36
C SER A 69 6.17 6.11 4.59
N TYR A 70 7.36 5.66 4.95
CA TYR A 70 7.55 4.85 6.14
C TYR A 70 7.26 5.68 7.41
N PRO A 71 6.69 5.06 8.46
CA PRO A 71 6.56 5.71 9.75
C PRO A 71 7.93 5.85 10.44
N GLU A 72 8.05 6.75 11.41
CA GLU A 72 9.28 6.95 12.19
C GLU A 72 9.72 5.67 12.90
N GLU A 73 8.76 4.96 13.51
CA GLU A 73 8.95 3.62 14.07
C GLU A 73 8.13 2.60 13.28
N ARG A 74 8.80 1.57 12.74
CA ARG A 74 8.17 0.53 11.92
C ARG A 74 7.71 -0.70 12.70
N SER A 75 8.03 -0.76 13.99
CA SER A 75 7.64 -1.84 14.89
C SER A 75 7.51 -1.30 16.30
N ILE A 76 6.41 -1.64 16.97
CA ILE A 76 6.18 -1.36 18.38
C ILE A 76 5.95 -2.68 19.11
N LYS A 77 6.28 -2.73 20.39
CA LYS A 77 5.89 -3.88 21.21
C LYS A 77 4.45 -3.72 21.68
N ASP A 78 3.68 -4.79 21.58
CA ASP A 78 2.34 -4.84 22.15
C ASP A 78 2.39 -4.99 23.69
N LYS A 79 1.23 -5.23 24.32
CA LYS A 79 1.12 -5.40 25.77
C LYS A 79 1.80 -6.68 26.29
N GLU A 80 2.05 -7.64 25.41
CA GLU A 80 2.66 -8.94 25.72
C GLU A 80 4.15 -8.98 25.35
N GLY A 81 4.67 -7.88 24.78
CA GLY A 81 6.07 -7.72 24.38
C GLY A 81 6.38 -8.25 22.97
N ILE A 82 5.36 -8.66 22.21
CA ILE A 82 5.48 -9.16 20.84
C ILE A 82 5.62 -7.96 19.89
N GLU A 83 6.52 -8.09 18.90
CA GLU A 83 6.68 -7.04 17.89
C GLU A 83 5.48 -6.99 16.96
N ARG A 84 4.85 -5.82 16.89
CA ARG A 84 3.80 -5.50 15.93
C ARG A 84 4.31 -4.46 14.94
N GLY A 85 4.10 -4.70 13.65
CA GLY A 85 4.45 -3.73 12.62
C GLY A 85 3.60 -2.46 12.71
N VAL A 86 4.17 -1.34 12.26
CA VAL A 86 3.44 -0.09 12.09
C VAL A 86 3.37 0.22 10.60
N ALA A 87 2.16 0.41 10.08
CA ALA A 87 1.96 0.76 8.68
C ALA A 87 2.27 2.25 8.46
N GLY A 88 2.98 2.55 7.38
CA GLY A 88 3.22 3.90 6.90
C GLY A 88 1.99 4.57 6.29
N THR A 89 2.25 5.68 5.61
CA THR A 89 1.22 6.46 4.93
C THR A 89 1.36 6.32 3.42
N VAL A 90 0.24 6.49 2.72
CA VAL A 90 0.20 6.54 1.26
C VAL A 90 -0.26 7.93 0.88
N GLU A 91 0.51 8.57 0.01
CA GLU A 91 0.20 9.88 -0.56
C GLU A 91 -0.06 9.72 -2.05
N MET A 92 -1.14 10.32 -2.54
CA MET A 92 -1.41 10.42 -3.97
C MET A 92 -0.55 11.54 -4.56
N LEU A 93 0.36 11.20 -5.47
CA LEU A 93 1.21 12.17 -6.15
C LEU A 93 0.55 12.75 -7.40
N ASN A 94 -0.15 11.92 -8.16
CA ASN A 94 -0.80 12.32 -9.40
C ASN A 94 -1.90 11.32 -9.78
N GLN A 95 -2.87 11.78 -10.57
CA GLN A 95 -3.92 10.95 -11.13
C GLN A 95 -4.23 11.42 -12.56
N LYS A 96 -4.33 10.47 -13.48
CA LYS A 96 -4.71 10.76 -14.86
C LYS A 96 -5.67 9.71 -15.37
N GLU A 97 -6.78 10.16 -15.94
CA GLU A 97 -7.68 9.31 -16.74
C GLU A 97 -7.18 9.29 -18.18
N LEU A 98 -6.91 8.09 -18.69
CA LEU A 98 -6.53 7.87 -20.06
C LEU A 98 -7.80 7.56 -20.86
N MET A 99 -8.17 8.48 -21.75
CA MET A 99 -9.16 8.21 -22.80
C MET A 99 -8.41 7.55 -23.95
N LEU A 100 -8.47 6.21 -24.00
CA LEU A 100 -7.96 5.39 -25.11
C LEU A 100 -9.07 5.08 -26.10
#